data_AF-A0A920K3M8-F1
#
_entry.id   AF-A0A920K3M8-F1
#
_cell.length_a   1.000
_cell.length_b   1.000
_cell.length_c   1.000
_cell.angle_alpha   90.00
_cell.angle_beta   90.00
_cell.angle_gamma   90.00
#
_symmetry.space_group_name_H-M   'P 1'
#
loop_
_entity.id
_entity.type
_entity.pdbx_description
1 polymer ?
#
loop_
_entity_poly.entity_id
_entity_poly.type
_entity_poly.pdbx_seq_one_letter_code
_entity_poly.pdbx_strand_id
1 'polypeptide(L)'
;MVLGWFKDGENANKDENEIAKTEFESACAETHEDKKSRANRIKIGLRCRAVIDTLFIEGAKEFEKFHKEKLEAIWEEKDPPEEPKPNNYQIIKSSQGDVVGYIPIEYAQAVYDIASDFQKKDISQEHAINLTQIVADNICNMLSLETSFNVLDFLREEQKDKKD
;
A
#
# COMPACT_ATOMS: atom_id res chain seq x y z
N MET A 1 -23.20 -14.74 5.77
CA MET A 1 -22.52 -16.05 5.75
C MET A 1 -21.13 -15.78 5.22
N VAL A 2 -20.15 -15.76 6.11
CA VAL A 2 -18.78 -15.26 5.86
C VAL A 2 -17.83 -16.44 5.93
N LEU A 3 -16.78 -16.36 5.11
CA LEU A 3 -15.56 -17.15 5.13
C LEU A 3 -15.57 -18.49 4.40
N GLY A 4 -14.93 -18.47 3.24
CA GLY A 4 -14.23 -19.62 2.69
C GLY A 4 -13.12 -19.10 1.78
N TRP A 5 -11.98 -19.81 1.80
CA TRP A 5 -10.91 -19.76 0.80
C TRP A 5 -9.79 -18.73 1.04
N PHE A 6 -8.99 -18.96 2.08
CA PHE A 6 -7.56 -18.62 2.10
C PHE A 6 -6.76 -19.91 2.36
N LYS A 7 -6.39 -20.63 1.30
CA LYS A 7 -5.33 -21.65 1.31
C LYS A 7 -5.12 -22.17 -0.12
N ASP A 8 -4.35 -21.42 -0.94
CA ASP A 8 -3.62 -21.96 -2.10
C ASP A 8 -2.59 -20.95 -2.70
N GLY A 9 -2.07 -20.01 -1.88
CA GLY A 9 -1.45 -18.77 -2.40
C GLY A 9 0.07 -18.67 -2.42
N GLU A 10 0.84 -19.70 -2.04
CA GLU A 10 2.30 -19.51 -1.84
C GLU A 10 3.16 -19.80 -3.09
N ASN A 11 2.71 -20.64 -4.03
CA ASN A 11 3.50 -20.99 -5.22
C ASN A 11 3.03 -20.29 -6.52
N ALA A 12 1.75 -19.95 -6.66
CA ALA A 12 1.24 -19.19 -7.82
C ALA A 12 1.64 -17.70 -7.78
N ASN A 13 1.81 -17.17 -6.57
CA ASN A 13 2.05 -15.75 -6.32
C ASN A 13 3.49 -15.32 -6.67
N LYS A 14 4.47 -16.24 -6.67
CA LYS A 14 5.87 -15.89 -6.99
C LYS A 14 6.05 -15.43 -8.44
N ASP A 15 5.50 -16.18 -9.39
CA ASP A 15 5.54 -15.79 -10.81
C ASP A 15 4.81 -14.47 -11.04
N GLU A 16 3.63 -14.29 -10.43
CA GLU A 16 2.84 -13.05 -10.54
C GLU A 16 3.54 -11.84 -9.89
N ASN A 17 4.26 -12.04 -8.77
CA ASN A 17 5.08 -11.02 -8.12
C ASN A 17 6.27 -10.61 -8.99
N GLU A 18 6.98 -11.57 -9.58
CA GLU A 18 8.08 -11.28 -10.50
C GLU A 18 7.59 -10.52 -11.73
N ILE A 19 6.42 -10.89 -12.26
CA ILE A 19 5.76 -10.17 -13.36
C ILE A 19 5.42 -8.74 -12.92
N ALA A 20 4.74 -8.54 -11.79
CA ALA A 20 4.34 -7.21 -11.32
C ALA A 20 5.54 -6.28 -11.08
N LYS A 21 6.63 -6.82 -10.52
CA LYS A 21 7.88 -6.09 -10.34
C LYS A 21 8.52 -5.73 -11.68
N THR A 22 8.60 -6.68 -12.61
CA THR A 22 9.16 -6.45 -13.94
C THR A 22 8.34 -5.43 -14.73
N GLU A 23 7.01 -5.50 -14.66
CA GLU A 23 6.12 -4.51 -15.28
C GLU A 23 6.38 -3.10 -14.72
N PHE A 24 6.54 -2.97 -13.40
CA PHE A 24 6.89 -1.69 -12.78
C PHE A 24 8.25 -1.17 -13.23
N GLU A 25 9.30 -1.99 -13.15
CA GLU A 25 10.66 -1.60 -13.54
C GLU A 25 10.75 -1.24 -15.03
N SER A 26 10.06 -2.00 -15.89
CA SER A 26 9.97 -1.71 -17.32
C SER A 26 9.24 -0.40 -17.59
N ALA A 27 8.17 -0.10 -16.86
CA ALA A 27 7.43 1.16 -16.99
C ALA A 27 8.28 2.37 -16.52
N CYS A 28 9.14 2.20 -15.52
CA CYS A 28 10.10 3.21 -15.09
C CYS A 28 11.24 3.41 -16.10
N ALA A 29 11.68 2.34 -16.77
CA ALA A 29 12.75 2.39 -17.77
C ALA A 29 12.28 2.85 -19.17
N GLU A 30 10.97 2.85 -19.42
CA GLU A 30 10.38 3.18 -20.72
C GLU A 30 10.45 4.69 -21.01
N THR A 31 11.29 5.07 -21.98
CA THR A 31 11.50 6.48 -22.37
C THR A 31 10.60 6.94 -23.53
N HIS A 32 9.76 6.05 -24.07
CA HIS A 32 8.90 6.38 -25.19
C HIS A 32 7.69 7.22 -24.71
N GLU A 33 7.41 8.31 -25.44
CA GLU A 33 6.30 9.24 -25.15
C GLU A 33 5.07 8.99 -26.02
N ASP A 34 4.95 7.80 -26.61
CA ASP A 34 3.73 7.46 -27.34
C ASP A 34 2.55 7.17 -26.41
N LYS A 35 1.34 7.24 -26.98
CA LYS A 35 0.09 7.07 -26.23
C LYS A 35 0.02 5.73 -25.50
N LYS A 36 0.62 4.66 -26.04
CA LYS A 36 0.55 3.32 -25.46
C LYS A 36 1.45 3.22 -24.24
N SER A 37 2.69 3.70 -24.32
CA SER A 37 3.62 3.77 -23.19
C SER A 37 3.07 4.64 -22.06
N ARG A 38 2.54 5.83 -22.38
CA ARG A 38 1.88 6.69 -21.39
C ARG A 38 0.69 5.99 -20.71
N ALA A 39 -0.17 5.33 -21.48
CA ALA A 39 -1.30 4.59 -20.93
C ALA A 39 -0.85 3.42 -20.02
N ASN A 40 0.26 2.76 -20.37
CA ASN A 40 0.84 1.70 -19.55
C ASN A 40 1.36 2.24 -18.21
N ARG A 41 2.13 3.34 -18.20
CA ARG A 41 2.63 3.97 -16.98
C ARG A 41 1.48 4.42 -16.07
N ILE A 42 0.41 4.98 -16.63
CA ILE A 42 -0.82 5.33 -15.88
C ILE A 42 -1.46 4.08 -15.27
N LYS A 43 -1.58 2.99 -16.02
CA LYS A 43 -2.15 1.72 -15.54
C LYS A 43 -1.33 1.16 -14.37
N ILE A 44 0.00 1.15 -14.47
CA ILE A 44 0.88 0.72 -13.39
C ILE A 44 0.76 1.64 -12.18
N GLY A 45 0.75 2.97 -12.39
CA GLY A 45 0.59 3.93 -11.30
C GLY A 45 -0.74 3.79 -10.54
N LEU A 46 -1.84 3.48 -11.23
CA LEU A 46 -3.13 3.15 -10.60
C LEU A 46 -3.06 1.88 -9.75
N ARG A 47 -2.27 0.88 -10.16
CA ARG A 47 -2.02 -0.31 -9.34
C ARG A 47 -1.19 0.03 -8.11
N CYS A 48 -0.13 0.83 -8.25
CA CYS A 48 0.67 1.29 -7.12
C CYS A 48 -0.18 2.07 -6.11
N ARG A 49 -1.08 2.94 -6.59
CA ARG A 49 -2.04 3.64 -5.73
C ARG A 49 -2.90 2.68 -4.91
N ALA A 50 -3.46 1.65 -5.55
CA ALA A 50 -4.24 0.64 -4.85
C ALA A 50 -3.41 -0.10 -3.80
N VAL A 51 -2.16 -0.46 -4.13
CA VAL A 51 -1.21 -1.07 -3.18
C VAL A 51 -0.97 -0.16 -1.97
N ILE A 52 -0.73 1.14 -2.18
CA ILE A 52 -0.52 2.11 -1.09
C ILE A 52 -1.76 2.19 -0.19
N ASP A 53 -2.95 2.34 -0.77
CA ASP A 53 -4.20 2.44 -0.01
C ASP A 53 -4.44 1.16 0.82
N THR A 54 -4.18 -0.02 0.24
CA THR A 54 -4.29 -1.31 0.95
C THR A 54 -3.27 -1.42 2.08
N LEU A 55 -2.00 -1.07 1.82
CA LEU A 55 -0.94 -1.15 2.83
C LEU A 55 -1.17 -0.21 4.00
N PHE A 56 -1.74 0.97 3.77
CA PHE A 56 -2.08 1.87 4.86
C PHE A 56 -3.13 1.24 5.78
N ILE A 57 -4.18 0.63 5.21
CA ILE A 57 -5.26 -0.01 5.97
C ILE A 57 -4.74 -1.26 6.70
N GLU A 58 -3.92 -2.07 6.04
CA GLU A 58 -3.33 -3.27 6.63
C GLU A 58 -2.35 -2.92 7.73
N GLY A 59 -1.39 -2.02 7.47
CA GLY A 59 -0.43 -1.54 8.45
C GLY A 59 -1.10 -0.96 9.70
N ALA A 60 -2.19 -0.20 9.53
CA ALA A 60 -3.00 0.28 10.63
C ALA A 60 -3.59 -0.85 11.50
N LYS A 61 -4.17 -1.88 10.87
CA LYS A 61 -4.80 -3.01 11.58
C LYS A 61 -3.77 -3.93 12.23
N GLU A 62 -2.69 -4.23 11.52
CA GLU A 62 -1.60 -5.06 12.02
C GLU A 62 -0.88 -4.39 13.18
N PHE A 63 -0.66 -3.07 13.10
CA PHE A 63 -0.11 -2.30 14.21
C PHE A 63 -1.04 -2.32 15.42
N GLU A 64 -2.36 -2.15 15.24
CA GLU A 64 -3.31 -2.23 16.36
C GLU A 64 -3.25 -3.58 17.06
N LYS A 65 -3.18 -4.67 16.29
CA LYS A 65 -3.04 -6.03 16.83
C LYS A 65 -1.71 -6.21 17.56
N PHE A 66 -0.60 -5.86 16.91
CA PHE A 66 0.75 -5.92 17.49
C PHE A 66 0.84 -5.12 18.79
N HIS A 67 0.25 -3.92 18.84
CA HIS A 67 0.28 -3.08 20.02
C HIS A 67 -0.45 -3.74 21.20
N LYS A 68 -1.60 -4.37 20.96
CA LYS A 68 -2.33 -5.13 21.99
C LYS A 68 -1.52 -6.32 22.49
N GLU A 69 -1.00 -7.14 21.58
CA GLU A 69 -0.20 -8.33 21.91
C GLU A 69 1.10 -7.94 22.66
N LYS A 70 1.72 -6.82 22.30
CA LYS A 70 2.89 -6.29 22.99
C LYS A 70 2.58 -5.86 24.42
N LEU A 71 1.44 -5.20 24.65
CA LEU A 71 1.01 -4.82 25.99
C LEU A 71 0.69 -6.06 26.86
N GLU A 72 0.07 -7.08 26.27
CA GLU A 72 -0.19 -8.36 26.95
C GLU A 72 1.12 -9.08 27.29
N ALA A 73 2.07 -9.17 26.36
CA ALA A 73 3.38 -9.78 26.59
C ALA A 73 4.16 -9.08 27.71
N ILE A 74 4.10 -7.74 27.79
CA ILE A 74 4.68 -6.98 28.90
C ILE A 74 4.03 -7.36 30.22
N TRP A 75 2.70 -7.52 30.24
CA TRP A 75 1.96 -7.91 31.44
C TRP A 75 2.25 -9.33 31.91
N GLU A 76 2.51 -10.24 30.97
CA GLU A 76 2.83 -11.65 31.20
C GLU A 76 4.34 -11.91 31.35
N GLU A 77 5.19 -10.87 31.32
CA GLU A 77 6.66 -10.96 31.33
C GLU A 77 7.22 -11.90 30.24
N LYS A 78 6.56 -11.93 29.08
CA LYS A 78 6.98 -12.71 27.90
C LYS A 78 7.74 -11.84 26.90
N ASP A 79 8.44 -12.50 25.99
CA ASP A 79 9.08 -11.82 24.86
C ASP A 79 8.04 -11.07 24.02
N PRO A 80 8.35 -9.85 23.57
CA PRO A 80 7.44 -9.06 22.76
C PRO A 80 7.21 -9.72 21.38
N PRO A 81 6.04 -9.51 20.77
CA PRO A 81 5.77 -10.00 19.41
C PRO A 81 6.74 -9.38 18.39
N GLU A 82 6.86 -10.00 17.21
CA GLU A 82 7.64 -9.45 16.10
C GLU A 82 6.89 -8.27 15.46
N GLU A 83 7.63 -7.22 15.06
CA GLU A 83 7.05 -6.07 14.39
C GLU A 83 6.47 -6.45 13.01
N PRO A 84 5.28 -5.93 12.66
CA PRO A 84 4.65 -6.23 11.37
C PRO A 84 5.51 -5.68 10.23
N LYS A 85 5.74 -6.52 9.22
CA LYS A 85 6.49 -6.16 8.00
C LYS A 85 5.52 -6.04 6.83
N PRO A 86 5.64 -4.98 6.01
CA PRO A 86 4.75 -4.79 4.87
C PRO A 86 4.97 -5.86 3.80
N ASN A 87 3.88 -6.31 3.19
CA ASN A 87 3.94 -7.03 1.94
C ASN A 87 3.91 -6.04 0.77
N ASN A 88 5.05 -5.83 0.11
CA ASN A 88 5.15 -4.87 -1.00
C ASN A 88 4.46 -5.33 -2.31
N TYR A 89 3.80 -6.49 -2.29
CA TYR A 89 2.95 -7.02 -3.34
C TYR A 89 1.50 -7.15 -2.85
N GLN A 90 0.55 -6.63 -3.62
CA GLN A 90 -0.87 -6.74 -3.26
C GLN A 90 -1.74 -7.21 -4.40
N ILE A 91 -2.68 -8.10 -4.09
CA ILE A 91 -3.67 -8.60 -5.05
C ILE A 91 -4.80 -7.58 -5.17
N ILE A 92 -4.93 -7.01 -6.36
CA ILE A 92 -5.97 -6.04 -6.73
C ILE A 92 -7.07 -6.78 -7.48
N LYS A 93 -8.24 -6.87 -6.88
CA LYS A 93 -9.41 -7.50 -7.52
C LYS A 93 -10.02 -6.55 -8.53
N SER A 94 -10.13 -7.00 -9.78
CA SER A 94 -10.75 -6.24 -10.87
C SER A 94 -11.81 -7.07 -11.59
N SER A 95 -12.73 -6.40 -12.30
CA SER A 95 -13.76 -7.06 -13.11
C SER A 95 -13.19 -7.94 -14.22
N GLN A 96 -11.92 -7.73 -14.60
CA GLN A 96 -11.22 -8.47 -15.64
C GLN A 96 -10.32 -9.61 -15.09
N GLY A 97 -10.29 -9.81 -13.77
CA GLY A 97 -9.41 -10.76 -13.10
C GLY A 97 -8.59 -10.11 -11.99
N ASP A 98 -8.07 -10.94 -11.10
CA ASP A 98 -7.16 -10.51 -10.03
C ASP A 98 -5.79 -10.20 -10.63
N VAL A 99 -5.18 -9.11 -10.18
CA VAL A 99 -3.90 -8.63 -10.69
C VAL A 99 -3.02 -8.24 -9.52
N VAL A 100 -1.74 -8.62 -9.56
CA VAL A 100 -0.77 -8.20 -8.54
C VAL A 100 -0.24 -6.79 -8.86
N GLY A 101 -0.31 -5.92 -7.87
CA GLY A 101 0.38 -4.63 -7.84
C GLY A 101 1.66 -4.72 -7.02
N TYR A 102 2.66 -3.91 -7.38
CA TYR A 102 3.94 -3.85 -6.69
C TYR A 102 4.32 -2.39 -6.42
N ILE A 103 4.96 -2.16 -5.27
CA ILE A 103 5.75 -0.96 -5.01
C ILE A 103 7.11 -1.36 -4.43
N PRO A 104 8.17 -0.53 -4.55
CA PRO A 104 9.43 -0.81 -3.86
C PRO A 104 9.24 -0.90 -2.34
N ILE A 105 9.95 -1.83 -1.71
CA ILE A 105 9.79 -2.16 -0.28
C ILE A 105 10.01 -0.96 0.65
N GLU A 106 10.89 -0.03 0.27
CA GLU A 106 11.17 1.21 1.01
C GLU A 106 9.92 2.09 1.14
N TYR A 107 9.12 2.18 0.07
CA TYR A 107 7.85 2.91 0.09
C TYR A 107 6.75 2.15 0.83
N ALA A 108 6.75 0.82 0.74
CA ALA A 108 5.83 0.00 1.52
C ALA A 108 6.06 0.16 3.03
N GLN A 109 7.34 0.18 3.45
CA GLN A 109 7.72 0.43 4.85
C GLN A 109 7.32 1.84 5.29
N ALA A 110 7.60 2.86 4.48
CA ALA A 110 7.18 4.23 4.80
C ALA A 110 5.67 4.34 5.01
N VAL A 111 4.86 3.66 4.19
CA VAL A 111 3.39 3.63 4.37
C VAL A 111 2.99 2.97 5.68
N TYR A 112 3.64 1.86 6.07
CA TYR A 112 3.40 1.19 7.35
C TYR A 112 3.75 2.09 8.55
N ASP A 113 4.88 2.79 8.48
CA ASP A 113 5.32 3.70 9.54
C ASP A 113 4.32 4.86 9.71
N ILE A 114 3.88 5.46 8.60
CA ILE A 114 2.85 6.52 8.63
C ILE A 114 1.53 5.99 9.21
N ALA A 115 1.10 4.79 8.81
CA ALA A 115 -0.12 4.17 9.32
C ALA A 115 -0.01 3.88 10.83
N SER A 116 1.15 3.42 11.29
CA SER A 116 1.45 3.19 12.70
C SER A 116 1.36 4.48 13.51
N ASP A 117 2.01 5.56 13.04
CA ASP A 117 2.00 6.85 13.73
C ASP A 117 0.60 7.49 13.74
N PHE A 118 -0.18 7.27 12.68
CA PHE A 118 -1.58 7.67 12.66
C PHE A 118 -2.40 6.90 13.71
N GLN A 119 -2.20 5.59 13.85
CA GLN A 119 -2.89 4.77 14.85
C GLN A 119 -2.50 5.14 16.29
N LYS A 120 -1.22 5.49 16.53
CA LYS A 120 -0.76 6.01 17.83
C LYS A 120 -1.32 7.40 18.15
N LYS A 121 -1.90 8.08 17.15
CA LYS A 121 -2.31 9.50 17.20
C LYS A 121 -1.13 10.47 17.36
N ASP A 122 0.06 10.05 16.95
CA ASP A 122 1.25 10.91 16.92
C ASP A 122 1.15 11.94 15.79
N ILE A 123 0.44 11.59 14.71
CA ILE A 123 0.15 12.48 13.58
C ILE A 123 -1.35 12.65 13.37
N SER A 124 -1.74 13.82 12.87
CA SER A 124 -3.14 14.10 12.51
C SER A 124 -3.52 13.37 11.22
N GLN A 125 -4.83 13.24 10.99
CA GLN A 125 -5.39 12.69 9.76
C GLN A 125 -4.90 13.46 8.52
N GLU A 126 -4.78 14.79 8.59
CA GLU A 126 -4.27 15.60 7.49
C GLU A 126 -2.78 15.33 7.22
N HIS A 127 -2.00 15.18 8.29
CA HIS A 127 -0.59 14.92 8.17
C HIS A 127 -0.33 13.51 7.59
N ALA A 128 -1.08 12.50 8.03
CA ALA A 128 -1.00 11.15 7.45
C ALA A 128 -1.31 11.14 5.95
N ILE A 129 -2.35 11.87 5.53
CA ILE A 129 -2.70 12.04 4.12
C ILE A 129 -1.56 12.69 3.33
N ASN A 130 -0.98 13.78 3.85
CA ASN A 130 0.10 14.50 3.17
C ASN A 130 1.37 13.65 3.05
N LEU A 131 1.78 12.94 4.11
CA LEU A 131 2.96 12.06 4.07
C LEU A 131 2.77 10.91 3.08
N THR A 132 1.58 10.30 3.06
CA THR A 132 1.28 9.21 2.13
C THR A 132 1.19 9.72 0.69
N GLN A 133 0.71 10.95 0.48
CA GLN A 133 0.71 11.60 -0.82
C GLN A 133 2.14 11.81 -1.34
N ILE A 134 3.10 12.19 -0.50
CA ILE A 134 4.52 12.31 -0.89
C ILE A 134 5.06 10.96 -1.39
N VAL A 135 4.69 9.85 -0.75
CA VAL A 135 5.05 8.50 -1.21
C VAL A 135 4.48 8.23 -2.61
N ALA A 136 3.20 8.54 -2.82
CA ALA A 136 2.55 8.38 -4.12
C ALA A 136 3.18 9.27 -5.20
N ASP A 137 3.52 10.51 -4.88
CA ASP A 137 4.15 11.47 -5.78
C ASP A 137 5.53 10.99 -6.22
N ASN A 138 6.34 10.45 -5.30
CA ASN A 138 7.63 9.86 -5.63
C ASN A 138 7.50 8.67 -6.59
N ILE A 139 6.53 7.78 -6.36
CA ILE A 139 6.22 6.66 -7.27
C ILE A 139 5.78 7.17 -8.65
N CYS A 140 4.93 8.19 -8.70
CA CYS A 140 4.51 8.79 -9.97
C CYS A 140 5.67 9.45 -10.71
N ASN A 141 6.62 10.07 -10.00
CA ASN A 141 7.83 10.64 -10.58
C ASN A 141 8.73 9.55 -11.17
N MET A 142 8.91 8.42 -10.51
CA MET A 142 9.64 7.26 -11.07
C MET A 142 8.99 6.73 -12.36
N LEU A 143 7.66 6.76 -12.43
CA LEU A 143 6.88 6.39 -13.61
C LEU A 143 6.75 7.52 -14.64
N SER A 144 7.46 8.65 -14.46
CA SER A 144 7.40 9.81 -15.36
C SER A 144 5.96 10.24 -15.71
N LEU A 145 5.08 10.28 -14.70
CA LEU A 145 3.69 10.69 -14.86
C LEU A 145 3.56 12.21 -14.68
N GLU A 146 2.83 12.86 -15.58
CA GLU A 146 2.56 14.32 -15.51
C GLU A 146 1.71 14.72 -14.30
N THR A 147 0.87 13.80 -13.80
CA THR A 147 -0.04 14.05 -12.68
C THR A 147 0.01 12.89 -11.72
N SER A 148 0.20 13.20 -10.44
CA SER A 148 0.14 12.21 -9.37
C SER A 148 -1.31 11.84 -9.05
N PHE A 149 -1.50 10.63 -8.55
CA PHE A 149 -2.81 10.17 -8.09
C PHE A 149 -3.05 10.58 -6.64
N ASN A 150 -4.29 10.93 -6.31
CA ASN A 150 -4.68 11.10 -4.92
C ASN A 150 -4.74 9.74 -4.23
N VAL A 151 -4.13 9.63 -3.05
CA VAL A 151 -4.20 8.45 -2.18
C VAL A 151 -5.04 8.73 -0.93
N LEU A 152 -5.44 7.65 -0.27
CA LEU A 152 -6.23 7.64 0.97
C LEU A 152 -7.56 8.39 0.83
N ASP A 153 -8.28 8.21 -0.28
CA ASP A 153 -9.57 8.86 -0.52
C ASP A 153 -10.58 8.57 0.59
N PHE A 154 -10.60 7.33 1.12
CA PHE A 154 -11.42 6.96 2.28
C PHE A 154 -11.16 7.86 3.50
N LEU A 155 -9.89 8.19 3.75
CA LEU A 155 -9.48 9.04 4.86
C LEU A 155 -9.77 10.52 4.56
N ARG A 156 -9.76 10.93 3.30
CA ARG A 156 -10.13 12.29 2.87
C ARG A 156 -11.63 12.53 2.97
N GLU A 157 -12.45 11.51 2.69
CA GLU A 157 -13.90 11.56 2.83
C GLU A 157 -14.30 11.69 4.31
N GLU A 158 -13.72 10.88 5.20
CA GLU A 158 -13.95 11.00 6.65
C GLU A 158 -13.60 12.39 7.22
N GLN A 159 -12.65 13.11 6.61
CA GLN A 159 -12.34 14.48 7.02
C GLN A 159 -13.41 15.50 6.61
N LYS A 160 -14.06 15.27 5.46
CA LYS A 160 -15.12 16.17 4.96
C LYS A 160 -16.37 16.03 5.83
N ASP A 161 -16.79 14.79 6.10
CA ASP A 161 -17.96 14.51 6.97
C ASP A 161 -17.83 15.05 8.40
N LYS A 162 -16.61 15.30 8.91
CA LYS A 162 -16.39 15.91 10.24
C LYS A 162 -16.46 17.44 10.25
N LYS A 163 -16.48 18.09 9.07
CA LYS A 163 -16.50 19.55 8.94
C LYS A 163 -17.89 20.12 8.62
N ASP A 164 -18.84 19.27 8.28
CA ASP A 164 -20.27 19.58 8.09
C ASP A 164 -21.08 19.34 9.38
#